data_AF-A0A099VQH5-F1
#
_entry.id   AF-A0A099VQH5-F1
#
_cell.length_a   1.000
_cell.length_b   1.000
_cell.length_c   1.000
_cell.angle_alpha   90.00
_cell.angle_beta   90.00
_cell.angle_gamma   90.00
#
_symmetry.space_group_name_H-M   'P 1'
#
loop_
_entity.id
_entity.type
_entity.pdbx_description
1 polymer ?
#
loop_
_entity_poly.entity_id
_entity_poly.type
_entity_poly.pdbx_seq_one_letter_code
_entity_poly.pdbx_strand_id
1 'polypeptide(L)'
;MFNLDLYPQLQEFLYTDFFNTDSLPHIFYKTLFAMIAGFGFAYALHPPKKVCFGIIIVAGLGYFIRSILLQSPIFSLAGASFCAALCMGFAAMLLAKYKKVPAEVIVFPALLPMFPGSYGYRSILSLLTFTQHADDPEQITYLLTFFNNITTMLSVSLSLVAGVLAIFIIFHEQSFTMTRGATKISIYQVLRELRKIRKHKQK
;
A
#
# COMPACT_ATOMS: atom_id res chain seq x y z
N MET A 1 14.29 -16.35 -28.65
CA MET A 1 12.85 -16.66 -28.69
C MET A 1 12.43 -16.90 -27.24
N PHE A 2 11.82 -15.91 -26.58
CA PHE A 2 11.17 -16.12 -25.28
C PHE A 2 10.02 -17.13 -25.52
N ASN A 3 9.76 -18.06 -24.63
CA ASN A 3 8.59 -18.92 -24.75
C ASN A 3 8.01 -18.95 -23.34
N LEU A 4 6.71 -18.69 -23.17
CA LEU A 4 6.09 -18.74 -21.84
C LEU A 4 6.22 -20.13 -21.22
N ASP A 5 6.20 -21.16 -22.07
CA ASP A 5 6.45 -22.56 -21.71
C ASP A 5 7.88 -22.81 -21.17
N LEU A 6 8.79 -21.84 -21.34
CA LEU A 6 10.16 -21.90 -20.82
C LEU A 6 10.27 -21.49 -19.34
N TYR A 7 9.23 -20.84 -18.78
CA TYR A 7 9.16 -20.48 -17.36
C TYR A 7 7.87 -21.01 -16.70
N PRO A 8 7.63 -22.33 -16.72
CA PRO A 8 6.43 -22.93 -16.15
C PRO A 8 6.26 -22.58 -14.67
N GLN A 9 7.38 -22.42 -13.95
CA GLN A 9 7.41 -22.00 -12.55
C GLN A 9 6.80 -20.61 -12.30
N LEU A 10 6.96 -19.68 -13.25
CA LEU A 10 6.47 -18.30 -13.14
C LEU A 10 4.98 -18.23 -13.44
N GLN A 11 4.53 -19.00 -14.42
CA GLN A 11 3.11 -19.14 -14.75
C GLN A 11 2.36 -19.90 -13.65
N GLU A 12 2.93 -20.98 -13.13
CA GLU A 12 2.40 -21.70 -11.98
C GLU A 12 2.27 -20.77 -10.76
N PHE A 13 3.32 -20.00 -10.44
CA PHE A 13 3.27 -19.01 -9.36
C PHE A 13 2.16 -17.96 -9.54
N LEU A 14 2.10 -17.33 -10.72
CA LEU A 14 1.15 -16.25 -11.01
C LEU A 14 -0.30 -16.74 -11.08
N TYR A 15 -0.54 -17.99 -11.45
CA TYR A 15 -1.88 -18.58 -11.57
C TYR A 15 -2.22 -19.56 -10.42
N THR A 16 -1.37 -19.64 -9.40
CA THR A 16 -1.64 -20.46 -8.21
C THR A 16 -3.03 -20.21 -7.63
N ASP A 17 -3.60 -21.27 -7.06
CA ASP A 17 -4.81 -21.22 -6.23
C ASP A 17 -4.68 -20.18 -5.11
N PHE A 18 -3.45 -19.89 -4.67
CA PHE A 18 -3.20 -18.82 -3.72
C PHE A 18 -3.75 -17.47 -4.21
N PHE A 19 -3.61 -17.07 -5.48
CA PHE A 19 -4.20 -15.80 -5.94
C PHE A 19 -5.67 -15.93 -6.35
N ASN A 20 -6.11 -17.11 -6.76
CA ASN A 20 -7.40 -17.29 -7.44
C ASN A 20 -8.54 -17.80 -6.53
N THR A 21 -8.23 -18.40 -5.38
CA THR A 21 -9.24 -18.97 -4.48
C THR A 21 -9.67 -17.97 -3.41
N ASP A 22 -10.99 -17.76 -3.28
CA ASP A 22 -11.62 -16.87 -2.28
C ASP A 22 -12.29 -17.62 -1.12
N SER A 23 -11.85 -18.85 -0.84
CA SER A 23 -12.36 -19.62 0.29
C SER A 23 -11.95 -18.99 1.62
N LEU A 24 -12.81 -19.10 2.64
CA LEU A 24 -12.57 -18.55 3.98
C LEU A 24 -11.17 -18.87 4.57
N PRO A 25 -10.63 -20.11 4.49
CA PRO A 25 -9.29 -20.38 5.00
C PRO A 25 -8.20 -19.64 4.20
N HIS A 26 -8.34 -19.53 2.87
CA HIS A 26 -7.38 -18.81 2.04
C HIS A 26 -7.38 -17.31 2.36
N ILE A 27 -8.53 -16.71 2.63
CA ILE A 27 -8.63 -15.31 3.06
C ILE A 27 -7.80 -15.08 4.33
N PHE A 28 -7.92 -15.97 5.32
CA PHE A 28 -7.16 -15.86 6.57
C PHE A 28 -5.64 -15.93 6.34
N TYR A 29 -5.18 -16.91 5.55
CA TYR A 29 -3.76 -17.03 5.21
C TYR A 29 -3.25 -15.80 4.46
N LYS A 30 -4.01 -15.30 3.48
CA LYS A 30 -3.67 -14.09 2.72
C LYS A 30 -3.60 -12.85 3.61
N THR A 31 -4.53 -12.69 4.55
CA THR A 31 -4.49 -11.62 5.55
C THR A 31 -3.24 -11.70 6.42
N LEU A 32 -2.84 -12.90 6.86
CA LEU A 32 -1.58 -13.09 7.60
C LEU A 32 -0.35 -12.73 6.75
N PHE A 33 -0.32 -13.16 5.49
CA PHE A 33 0.76 -12.76 4.57
C PHE A 33 0.78 -11.25 4.34
N ALA A 34 -0.38 -10.60 4.23
CA ALA A 34 -0.47 -9.14 4.11
C ALA A 34 0.06 -8.43 5.37
N MET A 35 -0.19 -8.98 6.57
CA MET A 35 0.37 -8.47 7.83
C MET A 35 1.90 -8.61 7.86
N ILE A 36 2.44 -9.76 7.44
CA ILE A 36 3.88 -10.00 7.34
C ILE A 36 4.53 -9.07 6.30
N ALA A 37 3.91 -8.92 5.13
CA ALA A 37 4.35 -7.97 4.11
C ALA A 37 4.32 -6.54 4.63
N GLY A 38 3.25 -6.15 5.32
CA GLY A 38 3.13 -4.84 5.98
C GLY A 38 4.24 -4.60 7.02
N PHE A 39 4.65 -5.64 7.77
CA PHE A 39 5.81 -5.57 8.66
C PHE A 39 7.12 -5.36 7.89
N GLY A 40 7.33 -6.09 6.79
CA GLY A 40 8.50 -5.91 5.92
C GLY A 40 8.60 -4.50 5.32
N PHE A 41 7.48 -3.98 4.82
CA PHE A 41 7.41 -2.61 4.29
C PHE A 41 7.57 -1.56 5.39
N ALA A 42 7.00 -1.79 6.58
CA ALA A 42 7.27 -0.95 7.72
C ALA A 42 8.77 -0.93 8.01
N TYR A 43 9.45 -2.08 8.07
CA TYR A 43 10.89 -2.11 8.33
C TYR A 43 11.69 -1.30 7.28
N ALA A 44 11.38 -1.45 5.99
CA ALA A 44 12.07 -0.74 4.91
C ALA A 44 11.89 0.79 4.96
N LEU A 45 10.68 1.26 5.31
CA LEU A 45 10.37 2.70 5.37
C LEU A 45 10.83 3.38 6.68
N HIS A 46 11.38 2.62 7.63
CA HIS A 46 11.88 3.11 8.93
C HIS A 46 10.90 4.05 9.68
N PRO A 47 9.61 3.71 9.85
CA PRO A 47 8.66 4.47 10.63
C PRO A 47 9.06 4.41 12.12
N PRO A 48 8.60 5.37 12.94
CA PRO A 48 8.86 5.34 14.37
C PRO A 48 8.32 4.06 14.99
N LYS A 49 9.12 3.39 15.84
CA LYS A 49 8.80 2.07 16.43
C LYS A 49 7.40 1.97 17.06
N LYS A 50 6.86 3.11 17.52
CA LYS A 50 5.53 3.24 18.14
C LYS A 50 4.36 2.94 17.20
N VAL A 51 4.55 3.03 15.87
CA VAL A 51 3.49 2.83 14.87
C VAL A 51 3.65 1.57 14.03
N CYS A 52 4.79 0.88 14.16
CA CYS A 52 5.07 -0.36 13.41
C CYS A 52 3.96 -1.40 13.61
N PHE A 53 3.55 -1.65 14.86
CA PHE A 53 2.44 -2.56 15.16
C PHE A 53 1.11 -2.11 14.55
N GLY A 54 0.87 -0.80 14.49
CA GLY A 54 -0.31 -0.23 13.84
C GLY A 54 -0.34 -0.51 12.34
N ILE A 55 0.80 -0.42 11.65
CA ILE A 55 0.92 -0.72 10.22
C ILE A 55 0.52 -2.17 9.92
N ILE A 56 0.99 -3.11 10.74
CA ILE A 56 0.67 -4.55 10.59
C ILE A 56 -0.84 -4.76 10.70
N ILE A 57 -1.48 -4.18 11.72
CA ILE A 57 -2.93 -4.30 11.92
C ILE A 57 -3.70 -3.67 10.75
N VAL A 58 -3.31 -2.46 10.31
CA VAL A 58 -3.99 -1.75 9.23
C VAL A 58 -3.84 -2.51 7.90
N ALA A 59 -2.68 -3.10 7.62
CA ALA A 59 -2.46 -3.95 6.44
C ALA A 59 -3.37 -5.18 6.43
N GLY A 60 -3.45 -5.89 7.57
CA GLY A 60 -4.35 -7.04 7.72
C GLY A 60 -5.82 -6.66 7.59
N LEU A 61 -6.23 -5.55 8.24
CA LEU A 61 -7.59 -5.03 8.20
C LEU A 61 -8.00 -4.65 6.77
N GLY A 62 -7.13 -3.97 6.03
CA GLY A 62 -7.40 -3.61 4.63
C GLY A 62 -7.63 -4.84 3.75
N TYR A 63 -6.75 -5.84 3.86
CA TYR A 63 -6.89 -7.07 3.10
C TYR A 63 -8.18 -7.82 3.46
N PHE A 64 -8.46 -7.95 4.76
CA PHE A 64 -9.65 -8.64 5.26
C PHE A 64 -10.95 -7.98 4.79
N ILE A 65 -11.05 -6.64 4.88
CA ILE A 65 -12.22 -5.90 4.41
C ILE A 65 -12.43 -6.11 2.91
N ARG A 66 -11.36 -5.96 2.11
CA ARG A 66 -11.45 -6.21 0.66
C ARG A 66 -11.96 -7.62 0.36
N SER A 67 -11.41 -8.63 1.03
CA SER A 67 -11.81 -10.02 0.83
C SER A 67 -13.26 -10.30 1.22
N ILE A 68 -13.77 -9.72 2.31
CA ILE A 68 -15.19 -9.85 2.69
C ILE A 68 -16.09 -9.17 1.65
N LEU A 69 -15.72 -7.97 1.20
CA LEU A 69 -16.52 -7.24 0.21
C LEU A 69 -16.58 -7.99 -1.13
N LEU A 70 -15.50 -8.66 -1.51
CA LEU A 70 -15.45 -9.51 -2.71
C LEU A 70 -16.35 -10.74 -2.65
N GLN A 71 -16.72 -11.22 -1.45
CA GLN A 71 -17.70 -12.32 -1.33
C GLN A 71 -19.12 -11.87 -1.69
N SER A 72 -19.38 -10.56 -1.69
CA SER A 72 -20.68 -10.02 -2.10
C SER A 72 -20.71 -9.82 -3.61
N PRO A 73 -21.77 -10.28 -4.33
CA PRO A 73 -21.86 -10.15 -5.79
C PRO A 73 -22.02 -8.71 -6.29
N ILE A 74 -22.14 -7.74 -5.38
CA ILE A 74 -22.42 -6.33 -5.66
C ILE A 74 -21.12 -5.56 -5.96
N PHE A 75 -19.99 -5.96 -5.35
CA PHE A 75 -18.74 -5.20 -5.43
C PHE A 75 -17.78 -5.79 -6.46
N SER A 76 -17.31 -4.94 -7.38
CA SER A 76 -16.18 -5.26 -8.24
C SER A 76 -14.86 -5.20 -7.46
N LEU A 77 -13.78 -5.79 -8.00
CA LEU A 77 -12.45 -5.76 -7.40
C LEU A 77 -11.97 -4.34 -7.08
N ALA A 78 -12.23 -3.40 -7.98
CA ALA A 78 -11.93 -1.99 -7.78
C ALA A 78 -12.82 -1.37 -6.69
N GLY A 79 -14.12 -1.65 -6.69
CA GLY A 79 -15.03 -1.14 -5.66
C GLY A 79 -14.72 -1.65 -4.24
N ALA A 80 -14.44 -2.94 -4.09
CA ALA A 80 -14.03 -3.52 -2.82
C ALA A 80 -12.71 -2.90 -2.31
N SER A 81 -11.76 -2.67 -3.21
CA SER A 81 -10.48 -2.03 -2.88
C SER A 81 -10.66 -0.56 -2.50
N PHE A 82 -11.63 0.15 -3.08
CA PHE A 82 -11.96 1.53 -2.73
C PHE A 82 -12.43 1.63 -1.28
N CYS A 83 -13.42 0.79 -0.93
CA CYS A 83 -13.98 0.75 0.42
C CYS A 83 -12.92 0.32 1.45
N ALA A 84 -12.10 -0.67 1.11
CA ALA A 84 -11.00 -1.09 1.99
C ALA A 84 -9.97 0.05 2.21
N ALA A 85 -9.61 0.79 1.16
CA ALA A 85 -8.71 1.94 1.27
C ALA A 85 -9.30 3.08 2.12
N LEU A 86 -10.62 3.34 2.03
CA LEU A 86 -11.31 4.28 2.92
C LEU A 86 -11.19 3.86 4.38
N CYS A 87 -11.48 2.58 4.69
CA CYS A 87 -11.37 2.04 6.04
C CYS A 87 -9.93 2.09 6.57
N MET A 88 -8.95 1.76 5.73
CA MET A 88 -7.54 1.86 6.08
C MET A 88 -7.09 3.30 6.34
N GLY A 89 -7.48 4.24 5.48
CA GLY A 89 -7.18 5.66 5.66
C GLY A 89 -7.74 6.18 6.97
N PHE A 90 -9.00 5.83 7.29
CA PHE A 90 -9.63 6.20 8.55
C PHE A 90 -8.92 5.60 9.76
N ALA A 91 -8.63 4.29 9.74
CA ALA A 91 -7.92 3.60 10.81
C ALA A 91 -6.52 4.17 11.03
N ALA A 92 -5.77 4.39 9.96
CA ALA A 92 -4.43 4.96 10.02
C ALA A 92 -4.45 6.38 10.61
N MET A 93 -5.46 7.18 10.30
CA MET A 93 -5.58 8.52 10.83
C MET A 93 -5.93 8.56 12.32
N LEU A 94 -6.79 7.65 12.79
CA LEU A 94 -7.04 7.47 14.23
C LEU A 94 -5.74 7.10 14.97
N LEU A 95 -4.96 6.17 14.41
CA LEU A 95 -3.67 5.76 14.96
C LEU A 95 -2.64 6.90 14.91
N ALA A 96 -2.61 7.66 13.82
CA ALA A 96 -1.76 8.82 13.62
C ALA A 96 -2.01 9.90 14.67
N LYS A 97 -3.28 10.22 14.94
CA LYS A 97 -3.70 11.15 16.00
C LYS A 97 -3.23 10.70 17.38
N TYR A 98 -3.41 9.41 17.69
CA TYR A 98 -3.02 8.85 18.99
C TYR A 98 -1.50 8.84 19.18
N LYS A 99 -0.74 8.49 18.14
CA LYS A 99 0.73 8.37 18.20
C LYS A 99 1.47 9.68 17.84
N LYS A 100 0.74 10.74 17.46
CA LYS A 100 1.27 12.04 17.02
C LYS A 100 2.29 11.91 15.89
N VAL A 101 1.93 11.13 14.87
CA VAL A 101 2.72 10.95 13.65
C VAL A 101 1.88 11.31 12.43
N PRO A 102 2.48 11.71 11.30
CA PRO A 102 1.78 11.86 10.03
C PRO A 102 1.13 10.52 9.61
N ALA A 103 -0.11 10.58 9.13
CA ALA A 103 -0.90 9.38 8.78
C ALA A 103 -0.30 8.65 7.57
N GLU A 104 0.38 9.37 6.69
CA GLU A 104 1.05 8.85 5.50
C GLU A 104 2.08 7.78 5.86
N VAL A 105 2.80 7.96 6.97
CA VAL A 105 3.82 7.01 7.47
C VAL A 105 3.20 5.66 7.87
N ILE A 106 1.91 5.63 8.20
CA ILE A 106 1.18 4.41 8.52
C ILE A 106 0.53 3.83 7.26
N VAL A 107 -0.15 4.65 6.46
CA VAL A 107 -0.92 4.18 5.29
C VAL A 107 -0.02 3.63 4.21
N PHE A 108 1.07 4.31 3.85
CA PHE A 108 1.94 3.88 2.74
C PHE A 108 2.45 2.43 2.87
N PRO A 109 3.12 2.04 3.98
CA PRO A 109 3.57 0.66 4.12
C PRO A 109 2.42 -0.34 4.27
N ALA A 110 1.28 0.07 4.85
CA ALA A 110 0.12 -0.80 5.02
C ALA A 110 -0.61 -1.09 3.70
N LEU A 111 -0.51 -0.20 2.71
CA LEU A 111 -1.24 -0.29 1.45
C LEU A 111 -0.47 -1.09 0.38
N LEU A 112 0.85 -1.14 0.46
CA LEU A 112 1.70 -1.89 -0.47
C LEU A 112 1.29 -3.35 -0.68
N PRO A 113 0.94 -4.14 0.36
CA PRO A 113 0.46 -5.52 0.19
C PRO A 113 -0.84 -5.65 -0.62
N MET A 114 -1.63 -4.57 -0.75
CA MET A 114 -2.90 -4.58 -1.49
C MET A 114 -2.75 -4.19 -2.97
N PHE A 115 -1.59 -3.69 -3.39
CA PHE A 115 -1.37 -3.34 -4.80
C PHE A 115 -1.47 -4.59 -5.69
N PRO A 116 -2.25 -4.54 -6.79
CA PRO A 116 -2.54 -5.68 -7.66
C PRO A 116 -1.37 -6.00 -8.61
N GLY A 117 -0.16 -6.23 -8.07
CA GLY A 117 1.05 -6.44 -8.86
C GLY A 117 1.02 -7.68 -9.76
N SER A 118 0.32 -8.73 -9.36
CA SER A 118 0.16 -9.96 -10.16
C SER A 118 -0.49 -9.71 -11.51
N TYR A 119 -1.48 -8.82 -11.58
CA TYR A 119 -2.11 -8.40 -12.84
C TYR A 119 -1.14 -7.65 -13.75
N GLY A 120 -0.22 -6.86 -13.18
CA GLY A 120 0.85 -6.19 -13.93
C GLY A 120 1.79 -7.20 -14.59
N TYR A 121 2.25 -8.20 -13.82
CA TYR A 121 3.08 -9.28 -14.37
C TYR A 121 2.35 -10.07 -15.47
N ARG A 122 1.08 -10.45 -15.25
CA ARG A 122 0.26 -11.12 -16.27
C ARG A 122 0.10 -10.29 -17.54
N SER A 123 -0.02 -8.96 -17.41
CA SER A 123 -0.09 -8.05 -18.56
C SER A 123 1.20 -8.09 -19.38
N ILE A 124 2.35 -7.87 -18.73
CA ILE A 124 3.67 -7.89 -19.41
C ILE A 124 3.88 -9.24 -20.12
N LEU A 125 3.52 -10.33 -19.45
CA LEU A 125 3.67 -11.67 -20.00
C LEU A 125 2.74 -11.92 -21.21
N SER A 126 1.49 -11.45 -21.14
CA SER A 126 0.54 -11.53 -22.27
C SER A 126 1.03 -10.74 -23.48
N LEU A 127 1.59 -9.54 -23.26
CA LEU A 127 2.15 -8.71 -24.32
C LEU A 127 3.38 -9.34 -24.96
N LEU A 128 4.25 -9.93 -24.13
CA LEU A 128 5.42 -10.64 -24.63
C LEU A 128 5.00 -11.83 -25.50
N THR A 129 4.02 -12.63 -25.05
CA THR A 129 3.47 -13.75 -25.83
C THR A 129 2.88 -13.29 -27.16
N PHE A 130 2.16 -12.17 -27.14
CA PHE A 130 1.57 -11.54 -28.33
C PHE A 130 2.61 -11.19 -29.39
N THR A 131 3.77 -10.63 -29.00
CA THR A 131 4.85 -10.27 -29.95
C THR A 131 5.49 -11.49 -30.61
N GLN A 132 5.34 -12.68 -30.02
CA GLN A 132 6.05 -13.88 -30.45
C GLN A 132 5.23 -14.80 -31.34
N HIS A 133 3.91 -14.78 -31.18
CA HIS A 133 2.97 -15.54 -32.00
C HIS A 133 2.38 -14.65 -33.09
N ALA A 134 3.26 -14.01 -33.88
CA ALA A 134 2.89 -12.93 -34.79
C ALA A 134 1.95 -13.34 -35.95
N ASP A 135 1.72 -14.64 -36.15
CA ASP A 135 0.95 -15.20 -37.27
C ASP A 135 -0.12 -16.24 -36.84
N ASP A 136 -0.39 -16.40 -35.53
CA ASP A 136 -1.37 -17.36 -35.02
C ASP A 136 -2.75 -16.72 -34.75
N PRO A 137 -3.87 -17.43 -34.97
CA PRO A 137 -5.21 -16.93 -34.67
C PRO A 137 -5.44 -16.65 -33.18
N GLU A 138 -4.63 -17.22 -32.28
CA GLU A 138 -4.69 -16.95 -30.84
C GLU A 138 -4.06 -15.61 -30.43
N GLN A 139 -3.36 -14.92 -31.34
CA GLN A 139 -2.69 -13.65 -31.06
C GLN A 139 -3.64 -12.61 -30.44
N ILE A 140 -4.88 -12.51 -30.93
CA ILE A 140 -5.87 -11.55 -30.43
C ILE A 140 -6.28 -11.84 -28.98
N THR A 141 -6.31 -13.11 -28.57
CA THR A 141 -6.64 -13.51 -27.20
C THR A 141 -5.59 -13.01 -26.20
N TYR A 142 -4.31 -13.07 -26.56
CA TYR A 142 -3.23 -12.54 -25.72
C TYR A 142 -3.31 -11.01 -25.60
N LEU A 143 -3.69 -10.32 -26.67
CA LEU A 143 -3.90 -8.86 -26.65
C LEU A 143 -5.09 -8.46 -25.76
N LEU A 144 -6.23 -9.16 -25.86
CA LEU A 144 -7.38 -8.94 -24.99
C LEU A 144 -7.04 -9.22 -23.52
N THR A 145 -6.27 -10.27 -23.27
CA THR A 145 -5.81 -10.62 -21.91
C THR A 145 -4.89 -9.55 -21.35
N PHE A 146 -3.99 -8.97 -22.16
CA PHE A 146 -3.20 -7.81 -21.78
C PHE A 146 -4.08 -6.63 -21.36
N PHE A 147 -5.04 -6.22 -22.20
CA PHE A 147 -5.92 -5.09 -21.90
C PHE A 147 -6.77 -5.33 -20.64
N ASN A 148 -7.26 -6.55 -20.44
CA ASN A 148 -8.07 -6.87 -19.26
C ASN A 148 -7.24 -6.78 -17.97
N ASN A 149 -6.04 -7.37 -17.96
CA ASN A 149 -5.19 -7.35 -16.77
C ASN A 149 -4.67 -5.94 -16.45
N ILE A 150 -4.23 -5.17 -17.45
CA ILE A 150 -3.71 -3.81 -17.23
C ILE A 150 -4.82 -2.86 -16.77
N THR A 151 -6.00 -2.96 -17.37
CA THR A 151 -7.17 -2.16 -16.97
C THR A 151 -7.58 -2.48 -15.54
N THR A 152 -7.61 -3.76 -15.17
CA THR A 152 -7.91 -4.20 -13.81
C THR A 152 -6.89 -3.67 -12.81
N MET A 153 -5.60 -3.79 -13.12
CA MET A 153 -4.51 -3.28 -12.28
C MET A 153 -4.63 -1.76 -12.06
N LEU A 154 -4.83 -1.00 -13.13
CA LEU A 154 -4.95 0.46 -13.08
C LEU A 154 -6.20 0.89 -12.33
N SER A 155 -7.35 0.25 -12.59
CA SER A 155 -8.61 0.54 -11.92
C SER A 155 -8.51 0.33 -10.41
N VAL A 156 -7.95 -0.81 -9.99
CA VAL A 156 -7.76 -1.12 -8.56
C VAL A 156 -6.73 -0.18 -7.92
N SER A 157 -5.62 0.12 -8.59
CA SER A 157 -4.59 1.02 -8.06
C SER A 157 -5.13 2.45 -7.89
N LEU A 158 -5.85 2.95 -8.89
CA LEU A 158 -6.49 4.26 -8.84
C LEU A 158 -7.55 4.32 -7.73
N SER A 159 -8.33 3.25 -7.59
CA SER A 159 -9.33 3.10 -6.54
C SER A 159 -8.70 3.14 -5.13
N LEU A 160 -7.60 2.41 -4.91
CA LEU A 160 -6.88 2.43 -3.64
C LEU A 160 -6.36 3.83 -3.29
N VAL A 161 -5.72 4.49 -4.27
CA VAL A 161 -5.17 5.84 -4.09
C VAL A 161 -6.30 6.84 -3.84
N ALA A 162 -7.37 6.79 -4.64
CA ALA A 162 -8.54 7.67 -4.49
C ALA A 162 -9.22 7.50 -3.13
N GLY A 163 -9.36 6.26 -2.64
CA GLY A 163 -9.95 5.97 -1.33
C GLY A 163 -9.13 6.58 -0.19
N VAL A 164 -7.80 6.43 -0.20
CA VAL A 164 -6.95 7.06 0.82
C VAL A 164 -6.96 8.58 0.72
N LEU A 165 -6.84 9.12 -0.49
CA LEU A 165 -6.83 10.57 -0.71
C LEU A 165 -8.14 11.22 -0.25
N ALA A 166 -9.28 10.56 -0.45
CA ALA A 166 -10.57 11.04 0.04
C ALA A 166 -10.54 11.26 1.56
N ILE A 167 -9.98 10.33 2.33
CA ILE A 167 -9.84 10.49 3.78
C ILE A 167 -8.87 11.64 4.12
N PHE A 168 -7.74 11.74 3.42
CA PHE A 168 -6.76 12.80 3.68
C PHE A 168 -7.34 14.20 3.42
N ILE A 169 -8.18 14.36 2.39
CA ILE A 169 -8.88 15.61 2.10
C ILE A 169 -9.88 15.93 3.22
N ILE A 170 -10.67 14.96 3.66
CA ILE A 170 -11.67 15.16 4.73
C ILE A 170 -11.01 15.63 6.04
N PHE A 171 -9.78 15.18 6.31
CA PHE A 171 -9.07 15.45 7.57
C PHE A 171 -7.79 16.26 7.40
N HIS A 172 -7.83 17.25 6.50
CA HIS A 172 -6.73 18.12 6.11
C HIS A 172 -5.94 18.76 7.30
N GLU A 173 -6.59 19.03 8.44
CA GLU A 173 -5.95 19.68 9.59
C GLU A 173 -4.82 18.84 10.23
N GLN A 174 -4.83 17.51 10.06
CA GLN A 174 -3.86 16.63 10.71
C GLN A 174 -2.60 16.36 9.86
N SER A 175 -2.68 16.50 8.52
CA SER A 175 -1.53 16.27 7.62
C SER A 175 -0.51 17.43 7.69
N PHE A 176 -0.96 18.68 7.93
CA PHE A 176 -0.09 19.87 7.99
C PHE A 176 0.41 20.28 9.39
N THR A 177 0.22 19.45 10.42
CA THR A 177 0.59 19.85 11.80
C THR A 177 2.11 19.98 12.01
N MET A 178 2.96 19.55 11.06
CA MET A 178 4.43 19.59 11.20
C MET A 178 5.10 20.92 10.81
N THR A 179 4.45 21.84 10.08
CA THR A 179 5.10 23.13 9.72
C THR A 179 5.08 24.16 10.85
N ARG A 180 4.42 23.88 11.98
CA ARG A 180 4.56 24.71 13.20
C ARG A 180 5.75 24.24 14.04
N GLY A 181 6.92 24.18 13.40
CA GLY A 181 8.22 24.27 14.06
C GLY A 181 8.45 25.71 14.56
N ALA A 182 7.55 26.24 15.38
CA ALA A 182 7.92 27.34 16.26
C ALA A 182 8.78 26.68 17.35
N THR A 183 10.08 26.59 17.09
CA THR A 183 11.08 26.33 18.12
C THR A 183 10.83 27.35 19.22
N LYS A 184 10.04 27.00 20.25
CA LYS A 184 10.07 27.71 21.52
C LYS A 184 11.44 27.40 22.10
N ILE A 185 12.45 28.12 21.62
CA ILE A 185 13.72 28.23 22.31
C ILE A 185 13.33 28.77 23.68
N SER A 186 13.40 27.91 24.69
CA SER A 186 13.11 28.32 26.04
C SER A 186 14.06 29.45 26.38
N ILE A 187 13.55 30.57 26.89
CA ILE A 187 14.35 31.74 27.31
C ILE A 187 15.53 31.30 28.20
N TYR A 188 15.36 30.21 28.96
CA TYR A 188 16.44 29.57 29.73
C TYR A 188 17.62 29.07 28.90
N GLN A 189 17.40 28.51 27.71
CA GLN A 189 18.48 28.08 26.81
C GLN A 189 19.25 29.29 26.27
N VAL A 190 18.56 30.35 25.87
CA VAL A 190 19.19 31.61 25.43
C VAL A 190 20.00 32.25 26.57
N LEU A 191 19.42 32.35 27.77
CA LEU A 191 20.09 32.89 28.95
C LEU A 191 21.31 32.05 29.36
N ARG A 192 21.26 30.73 29.20
CA ARG A 192 22.38 29.84 29.51
C ARG A 192 23.55 30.06 28.55
N GLU A 193 23.28 30.20 27.25
CA GLU A 193 24.31 30.48 26.25
C GLU A 193 24.90 31.88 26.42
N LEU A 194 24.08 32.90 26.68
CA LEU A 194 24.56 34.25 26.99
C LEU A 194 25.45 34.26 28.26
N ARG A 195 25.09 33.48 29.27
CA ARG A 195 25.89 33.36 30.51
C ARG A 195 27.23 32.66 30.28
N LYS A 196 27.32 31.71 29.34
CA LYS A 196 28.59 31.07 28.93
C LYS A 196 29.50 32.03 28.17
N ILE A 197 28.94 32.80 27.22
CA ILE A 197 29.69 33.79 26.44
C ILE A 197 30.28 34.86 27.36
N ARG A 198 29.51 35.32 28.38
CA ARG A 198 29.99 36.31 29.35
C ARG A 198 31.16 35.81 30.21
N LYS A 199 31.21 34.51 30.53
CA LYS A 199 32.32 33.91 31.28
C LYS A 199 33.59 33.76 30.46
N HIS A 200 33.49 33.54 29.15
CA HIS A 200 34.65 33.45 28.27
C HIS A 200 35.28 34.81 27.96
N LYS A 201 34.52 35.91 28.05
CA LYS A 201 35.02 37.27 27.78
C LYS A 201 35.71 37.93 28.99
N GLN A 202 35.74 37.27 30.15
CA GLN A 202 36.39 37.75 31.38
C GLN A 202 37.66 36.95 31.76
N LYS A 203 38.14 36.08 30.86
CA LYS A 203 39.50 35.54 30.88
C LYS A 203 40.29 36.19 29.76
#